data_AF-A0A4D4LUV1-F1
#
_entry.id   AF-A0A4D4LUV1-F1
#
_cell.length_a   1.000
_cell.length_b   1.000
_cell.length_c   1.000
_cell.angle_alpha   90.00
_cell.angle_beta   90.00
_cell.angle_gamma   90.00
#
_symmetry.space_group_name_H-M   'P 1'
#
loop_
_entity.id
_entity.type
_entity.pdbx_description
1 polymer ?
#
loop_
_entity_poly.entity_id
_entity_poly.type
_entity_poly.pdbx_seq_one_letter_code
_entity_poly.pdbx_strand_id
1 'polypeptide(L)'
;MASSTVTSSQPPTPPRPNLAFRQLRGQRSPGEFASAVRRAAREIGERVSCDARYIGRVEAGEIRCPNYAYERVFLHMFPGRTLTDLGFAPRSAVRGRGAARTTDDAPPPRTESPLRASHEMEGACETYDMPDPSHETQAPQDPYDPYDPLNPQHAPDPFNPQPTPDPYDTHHTSDLYDTHEYHDQNHEESDVQRRAFMTGGTATVAAASLGPFGLTFGSPAAAAGRPGHRAGSSEAGALEEAVRRIRLLDDRHGADGLYRRASAPLRTAYALLDAGTTRQSTADRLYMGAGELAISVGWLAHDSGRFDDARSHYAEALATARMAGDPGLEAHAFCNTAFLARDAGRPREAVRAAQAAQRAARPLGSPRLMSLLALREAGGWAGLADRAGCEQALARAQALFERGPSETDPEWMTFYGEAELEGLEAQCWSTLGDWPRAARHARRAAHLQDPHFTRNIALYTAELADDLARGGRPDEAAMAGLRVLELLGQVQSSRVQTMLAGTARVLLPHRRASEVSAFLERHASLPRMA
;
A
#
# COMPACT_ATOMS: atom_id res chain seq x y z
N MET A 1 -36.42 -17.27 36.00
CA MET A 1 -36.96 -15.95 35.60
C MET A 1 -36.17 -14.87 36.30
N ALA A 2 -35.37 -14.09 35.57
CA ALA A 2 -34.95 -12.74 35.92
C ALA A 2 -34.34 -12.12 34.65
N SER A 3 -35.08 -11.18 34.05
CA SER A 3 -34.69 -10.40 32.88
C SER A 3 -33.59 -9.41 33.23
N SER A 4 -32.50 -9.41 32.45
CA SER A 4 -31.54 -8.30 32.44
C SER A 4 -31.92 -7.31 31.34
N THR A 5 -32.28 -6.11 31.77
CA THR A 5 -32.67 -4.96 30.98
C THR A 5 -31.56 -4.47 30.06
N VAL A 6 -31.89 -4.38 28.77
CA VAL A 6 -31.09 -3.74 27.72
C VAL A 6 -31.02 -2.23 27.98
N THR A 7 -29.81 -1.70 28.13
CA THR A 7 -29.56 -0.26 28.17
C THR A 7 -29.89 0.35 26.80
N SER A 8 -30.98 1.11 26.75
CA SER A 8 -31.44 1.88 25.59
C SER A 8 -30.39 2.90 25.16
N SER A 9 -29.89 2.78 23.92
CA SER A 9 -29.12 3.82 23.23
C SER A 9 -30.06 4.98 22.85
N GLN A 10 -29.79 6.18 23.37
CA GLN A 10 -30.49 7.40 22.97
C GLN A 10 -30.42 7.60 21.44
N PRO A 11 -31.50 8.09 20.80
CA PRO A 11 -31.48 8.41 19.38
C PRO A 11 -30.47 9.53 19.08
N PRO A 12 -29.80 9.52 17.91
CA PRO A 12 -28.87 10.57 17.54
C PRO A 12 -29.60 11.92 17.45
N THR A 13 -29.19 12.86 18.28
CA THR A 13 -29.63 14.27 18.21
C THR A 13 -29.48 14.78 16.77
N PRO A 14 -30.52 15.41 16.18
CA PRO A 14 -30.44 15.90 14.80
C PRO A 14 -29.27 16.89 14.63
N PRO A 15 -28.59 16.89 13.47
CA PRO A 15 -27.49 17.82 13.21
C PRO A 15 -27.99 19.26 13.32
N ARG A 16 -27.29 20.08 14.10
CA ARG A 16 -27.57 21.51 14.22
C ARG A 16 -26.98 22.23 13.00
N PRO A 17 -27.76 22.97 12.20
CA PRO A 17 -27.25 23.68 11.03
C PRO A 17 -26.11 24.65 11.38
N ASN A 18 -25.07 24.68 10.56
CA ASN A 18 -23.95 25.61 10.70
C ASN A 18 -24.30 26.96 10.05
N LEU A 19 -25.03 27.79 10.81
CA LEU A 19 -25.46 29.12 10.35
C LEU A 19 -24.30 30.11 10.19
N ALA A 20 -23.23 29.97 10.98
CA ALA A 20 -22.04 30.81 10.90
C ALA A 20 -21.33 30.63 9.54
N PHE A 21 -21.14 29.39 9.11
CA PHE A 21 -20.54 29.09 7.82
C PHE A 21 -21.43 29.53 6.65
N ARG A 22 -22.76 29.40 6.80
CA ARG A 22 -23.73 29.93 5.82
C ARG A 22 -23.66 31.45 5.68
N GLN A 23 -23.44 32.17 6.78
CA GLN A 23 -23.22 33.62 6.74
C GLN A 23 -21.91 33.98 6.01
N LEU A 24 -20.84 33.21 6.22
CA LEU A 24 -19.55 33.41 5.55
C LEU A 24 -19.61 33.16 4.04
N ARG A 25 -20.48 32.25 3.58
CA ARG A 25 -20.76 32.10 2.15
C ARG A 25 -21.42 33.35 1.55
N GLY A 26 -22.26 34.03 2.34
CA GLY A 26 -22.99 35.22 1.91
C GLY A 26 -23.94 34.92 0.74
N GLN A 27 -23.94 35.80 -0.25
CA GLN A 27 -24.80 35.70 -1.44
C GLN A 27 -24.30 34.68 -2.49
N ARG A 28 -23.09 34.14 -2.34
CA ARG A 28 -22.52 33.19 -3.30
C ARG A 28 -23.33 31.90 -3.30
N SER A 29 -23.56 31.30 -4.45
CA SER A 29 -24.12 29.94 -4.50
C SER A 29 -23.16 28.93 -3.83
N PRO A 30 -23.64 27.77 -3.37
CA PRO A 30 -22.76 26.73 -2.81
C PRO A 30 -21.63 26.32 -3.79
N GLY A 31 -21.90 26.30 -5.10
CA GLY A 31 -20.89 25.98 -6.12
C GLY A 31 -19.83 27.07 -6.31
N GLU A 32 -20.23 28.35 -6.27
CA GLU A 32 -19.29 29.48 -6.32
C GLU A 32 -18.40 29.51 -5.06
N PHE A 33 -19.00 29.27 -3.90
CA PHE A 33 -18.25 29.22 -2.65
C PHE A 33 -17.29 28.04 -2.60
N ALA A 34 -17.71 26.86 -3.05
CA ALA A 34 -16.82 25.71 -3.22
C ALA A 34 -15.65 26.02 -4.16
N SER A 35 -15.89 26.78 -5.23
CA SER A 35 -14.84 27.20 -6.16
C SER A 35 -13.86 28.18 -5.52
N ALA A 36 -14.31 29.06 -4.62
CA ALA A 36 -13.46 29.90 -3.81
C ALA A 36 -12.62 29.08 -2.80
N VAL A 37 -13.21 28.06 -2.18
CA VAL A 37 -12.50 27.12 -1.29
C VAL A 37 -11.39 26.37 -2.05
N ARG A 38 -11.67 25.84 -3.25
CA ARG A 38 -10.64 25.19 -4.08
C ARG A 38 -9.54 26.16 -4.55
N ARG A 39 -9.86 27.44 -4.72
CA ARG A 39 -8.86 28.48 -5.03
C ARG A 39 -7.94 28.72 -3.84
N ALA A 40 -8.51 28.98 -2.67
CA ALA A 40 -7.77 29.17 -1.43
C ALA A 40 -6.90 27.95 -1.08
N ALA A 41 -7.38 26.74 -1.33
CA ALA A 41 -6.59 25.53 -1.13
C ALA A 41 -5.33 25.50 -2.01
N ARG A 42 -5.44 25.90 -3.28
CA ARG A 42 -4.28 26.00 -4.16
C ARG A 42 -3.27 27.05 -3.70
N GLU A 43 -3.71 28.14 -3.09
CA GLU A 43 -2.82 29.19 -2.57
C GLU A 43 -1.93 28.69 -1.42
N ILE A 44 -2.40 27.72 -0.63
CA ILE A 44 -1.65 27.15 0.50
C ILE A 44 -1.11 25.74 0.24
N GLY A 45 -1.12 25.29 -1.01
CA GLY A 45 -0.64 23.94 -1.37
C GLY A 45 -1.53 22.78 -0.90
N GLU A 46 -2.74 23.06 -0.43
CA GLU A 46 -3.71 22.05 -0.01
C GLU A 46 -4.48 21.48 -1.19
N ARG A 47 -4.71 20.16 -1.16
CA ARG A 47 -5.53 19.46 -2.17
C ARG A 47 -6.90 19.14 -1.57
N VAL A 48 -7.94 19.90 -1.94
CA VAL A 48 -9.32 19.67 -1.52
C VAL A 48 -10.28 19.60 -2.71
N SER A 49 -11.13 18.57 -2.72
CA SER A 49 -12.18 18.37 -3.73
C SER A 49 -13.52 18.94 -3.24
N CYS A 50 -13.53 20.25 -2.90
CA CYS A 50 -14.74 20.90 -2.39
C CYS A 50 -15.75 21.09 -3.52
N ASP A 51 -17.02 20.71 -3.34
CA ASP A 51 -18.10 20.97 -4.30
C ASP A 51 -19.34 21.59 -3.62
N ALA A 52 -20.37 21.91 -4.39
CA ALA A 52 -21.61 22.51 -3.87
C ALA A 52 -22.28 21.63 -2.79
N ARG A 53 -22.19 20.30 -2.94
CA ARG A 53 -22.78 19.33 -2.02
C ARG A 53 -22.03 19.31 -0.70
N TYR A 54 -20.69 19.37 -0.72
CA TYR A 54 -19.86 19.47 0.47
C TYR A 54 -20.21 20.73 1.27
N ILE A 55 -20.35 21.89 0.62
CA ILE A 55 -20.79 23.12 1.28
C ILE A 55 -22.19 22.95 1.89
N GLY A 56 -23.13 22.33 1.17
CA GLY A 56 -24.46 22.03 1.70
C GLY A 56 -24.43 21.16 2.96
N ARG A 57 -23.56 20.14 3.02
CA ARG A 57 -23.39 19.27 4.19
C ARG A 57 -22.73 19.97 5.38
N VAL A 58 -21.81 20.89 5.12
CA VAL A 58 -21.26 21.78 6.17
C VAL A 58 -22.37 22.64 6.75
N GLU A 59 -23.16 23.32 5.90
CA GLU A 59 -24.23 24.21 6.33
C GLU A 59 -25.39 23.48 7.03
N ALA A 60 -25.69 22.25 6.62
CA ALA A 60 -26.67 21.38 7.28
C ALA A 60 -26.19 20.85 8.65
N GLY A 61 -24.92 21.03 8.99
CA GLY A 61 -24.35 20.55 10.25
C GLY A 61 -24.01 19.06 10.26
N GLU A 62 -24.04 18.40 9.10
CA GLU A 62 -23.60 17.00 8.96
C GLU A 62 -22.10 16.87 9.22
N ILE A 63 -21.33 17.89 8.82
CA ILE A 63 -19.89 17.98 9.04
C ILE A 63 -19.64 18.81 10.29
N ARG A 64 -19.58 18.14 11.45
CA ARG A 64 -19.38 18.79 12.75
C ARG A 64 -17.96 19.30 12.97
N CYS A 65 -16.96 18.67 12.37
CA CYS A 65 -15.57 19.10 12.37
C CYS A 65 -14.98 18.75 11.00
N PRO A 66 -14.39 19.71 10.27
CA PRO A 66 -13.74 19.44 8.99
C PRO A 66 -12.47 18.63 9.24
N ASN A 67 -11.99 17.92 8.21
CA ASN A 67 -10.68 17.28 8.28
C ASN A 67 -9.56 18.35 8.26
N TYR A 68 -8.31 17.95 8.51
CA TYR A 68 -7.19 18.90 8.63
C TYR A 68 -6.93 19.74 7.37
N ALA A 69 -7.15 19.17 6.17
CA ALA A 69 -6.96 19.92 4.93
C ALA A 69 -8.00 21.04 4.80
N TYR A 70 -9.29 20.71 4.97
CA TYR A 70 -10.36 21.72 4.95
C TYR A 70 -10.24 22.75 6.09
N GLU A 71 -9.80 22.32 7.28
CA GLU A 71 -9.51 23.23 8.38
C GLU A 71 -8.47 24.27 7.99
N ARG A 72 -7.31 23.87 7.47
CA ARG A 72 -6.27 24.81 7.04
C ARG A 72 -6.77 25.74 5.94
N VAL A 73 -7.52 25.23 4.98
CA VAL A 73 -8.12 26.04 3.91
C VAL A 73 -9.11 27.07 4.48
N PHE A 74 -9.98 26.68 5.42
CA PHE A 74 -10.95 27.61 6.00
C PHE A 74 -10.29 28.65 6.89
N LEU A 75 -9.27 28.29 7.66
CA LEU A 75 -8.50 29.23 8.48
C LEU A 75 -7.68 30.21 7.61
N HIS A 76 -7.19 29.75 6.45
CA HIS A 76 -6.56 30.63 5.45
C HIS A 76 -7.56 31.58 4.81
N MET A 77 -8.76 31.11 4.45
CA MET A 77 -9.82 31.95 3.89
C MET A 77 -10.38 32.99 4.87
N PHE A 78 -10.32 32.70 6.17
CA PHE A 78 -10.86 33.56 7.22
C PHE A 78 -9.83 33.77 8.34
N PRO A 79 -8.75 34.55 8.07
CA PRO A 79 -7.69 34.78 9.06
C PRO A 79 -8.24 35.35 10.36
N GLY A 80 -7.69 34.88 11.49
CA GLY A 80 -8.09 35.33 12.83
C GLY A 80 -9.38 34.70 13.38
N ARG A 81 -10.07 33.83 12.62
CA ARG A 81 -11.20 33.03 13.11
C ARG A 81 -10.73 31.64 13.53
N THR A 82 -11.35 31.09 14.56
CA THR A 82 -11.19 29.69 14.97
C THR A 82 -12.23 28.79 14.28
N LEU A 83 -12.04 27.46 14.30
CA LEU A 83 -13.06 26.53 13.80
C LEU A 83 -14.43 26.73 14.48
N THR A 84 -14.44 27.12 15.75
CA THR A 84 -15.68 27.42 16.49
C THR A 84 -16.36 28.69 16.00
N ASP A 85 -15.59 29.71 15.61
CA ASP A 85 -16.12 30.93 14.98
C ASP A 85 -16.68 30.67 13.57
N LEU A 86 -16.24 29.59 12.93
CA LEU A 86 -16.77 29.08 11.67
C LEU A 86 -17.97 28.11 11.87
N GLY A 87 -18.43 27.95 13.11
CA GLY A 87 -19.57 27.11 13.50
C GLY A 87 -19.31 25.61 13.56
N PHE A 88 -18.04 25.19 13.60
CA PHE A 88 -17.65 23.80 13.83
C PHE A 88 -17.43 23.50 15.32
N ALA A 89 -17.67 22.25 15.71
CA ALA A 89 -17.35 21.79 17.05
C ALA A 89 -15.83 21.61 17.19
N PRO A 90 -15.25 21.96 18.36
CA PRO A 90 -13.86 21.66 18.62
C PRO A 90 -13.62 20.16 18.51
N ARG A 91 -12.48 19.78 17.93
CA ARG A 91 -12.17 18.38 17.60
C ARG A 91 -12.14 17.47 18.84
N SER A 92 -11.83 18.02 20.01
CA SER A 92 -11.92 17.37 21.32
C SER A 92 -13.35 16.95 21.70
N ALA A 93 -14.35 17.76 21.33
CA ALA A 93 -15.76 17.48 21.60
C ALA A 93 -16.36 16.44 20.64
N VAL A 94 -15.86 16.35 19.41
CA VAL A 94 -16.33 15.35 18.42
C VAL A 94 -15.79 13.94 18.70
N ARG A 95 -14.64 13.83 19.38
CA ARG A 95 -13.98 12.55 19.67
C ARG A 95 -14.51 11.81 20.91
N GLY A 96 -15.16 12.49 21.87
CA GLY A 96 -15.84 11.88 23.03
C GLY A 96 -14.97 11.00 23.97
N ARG A 97 -14.72 11.50 25.19
CA ARG A 97 -14.10 10.80 26.36
C ARG A 97 -12.80 10.04 26.09
N GLY A 98 -11.71 10.80 25.98
CA GLY A 98 -10.34 10.25 26.08
C GLY A 98 -9.24 11.29 26.29
N ALA A 99 -9.55 12.58 26.11
CA ALA A 99 -8.59 13.68 26.20
C ALA A 99 -8.86 14.61 27.39
N ALA A 100 -9.08 14.03 28.57
CA ALA A 100 -9.03 14.75 29.83
C ALA A 100 -7.94 14.14 30.71
N ARG A 101 -6.68 14.37 30.32
CA ARG A 101 -5.54 14.37 31.21
C ARG A 101 -4.39 15.15 30.55
N THR A 102 -3.81 16.03 31.36
CA THR A 102 -2.58 16.81 31.17
C THR A 102 -2.66 18.07 30.29
N THR A 103 -3.32 19.10 30.84
CA THR A 103 -2.76 20.47 30.89
C THR A 103 -3.03 21.04 32.27
N ASP A 104 -2.25 20.61 33.25
CA ASP A 104 -1.90 21.41 34.43
C ASP A 104 -0.79 20.66 35.18
N ASP A 105 0.44 21.13 35.00
CA ASP A 105 1.51 21.14 36.01
C ASP A 105 2.79 21.64 35.33
N ALA A 106 3.04 22.94 35.45
CA ALA A 106 4.35 23.53 35.25
C ALA A 106 5.17 23.39 36.54
N PRO A 107 6.43 22.91 36.52
CA PRO A 107 7.34 23.09 37.63
C PRO A 107 8.09 24.44 37.51
N PRO A 108 8.43 25.10 38.64
CA PRO A 108 9.00 26.44 38.65
C PRO A 108 10.49 26.48 38.29
N PRO A 109 11.06 27.66 37.97
CA PRO A 109 12.47 27.79 37.60
C PRO A 109 13.38 27.82 38.84
N ARG A 110 14.55 27.19 38.77
CA ARG A 110 15.67 27.37 39.70
C ARG A 110 16.98 27.35 38.90
N THR A 111 17.56 28.53 38.64
CA THR A 111 18.73 29.14 39.33
C THR A 111 20.05 28.37 39.17
N GLU A 112 20.92 28.99 38.36
CA GLU A 112 22.37 29.20 38.50
C GLU A 112 23.34 28.05 38.88
N SER A 113 24.31 27.86 37.97
CA SER A 113 25.64 27.21 38.07
C SER A 113 26.49 27.70 39.28
N PRO A 114 27.65 27.08 39.66
CA PRO A 114 28.74 26.71 38.72
C PRO A 114 29.74 25.55 39.07
N LEU A 115 30.44 25.10 38.01
CA LEU A 115 31.87 24.72 37.89
C LEU A 115 32.60 23.89 38.97
N ARG A 116 33.21 22.76 38.53
CA ARG A 116 34.64 22.38 38.68
C ARG A 116 34.86 21.00 38.01
N ALA A 117 35.65 20.90 36.93
CA ALA A 117 37.11 20.79 36.87
C ALA A 117 37.63 19.33 37.02
N SER A 118 38.22 18.88 35.92
CA SER A 118 39.13 17.75 35.64
C SER A 118 39.98 17.20 36.78
N HIS A 119 40.19 15.87 36.77
CA HIS A 119 41.48 15.25 37.10
C HIS A 119 41.62 13.84 36.51
N GLU A 120 42.74 13.63 35.80
CA GLU A 120 43.34 12.34 35.40
C GLU A 120 44.08 11.68 36.58
N MET A 121 44.16 10.33 36.59
CA MET A 121 45.31 9.46 36.96
C MET A 121 44.83 7.99 36.85
N GLU A 122 45.33 7.13 35.96
CA GLU A 122 46.57 6.32 35.99
C GLU A 122 46.76 5.38 37.21
N GLY A 123 47.09 4.11 36.93
CA GLY A 123 47.56 3.08 37.88
C GLY A 123 47.05 1.67 37.53
N ALA A 124 47.73 0.93 36.65
CA ALA A 124 48.71 -0.14 36.96
C ALA A 124 48.04 -1.47 37.42
N CYS A 125 47.99 -2.47 36.52
CA CYS A 125 48.89 -3.64 36.47
C CYS A 125 48.69 -4.65 37.61
N GLU A 126 48.18 -5.84 37.28
CA GLU A 126 48.76 -7.09 37.77
C GLU A 126 48.39 -8.28 36.87
N THR A 127 49.45 -8.93 36.38
CA THR A 127 49.56 -10.17 35.63
C THR A 127 49.22 -11.39 36.48
N TYR A 128 48.70 -12.48 35.89
CA TYR A 128 49.29 -13.82 36.06
C TYR A 128 48.71 -14.86 35.07
N ASP A 129 49.64 -15.35 34.26
CA ASP A 129 49.84 -16.64 33.58
C ASP A 129 48.69 -17.61 33.22
N MET A 130 48.70 -17.93 31.91
CA MET A 130 48.27 -19.19 31.30
C MET A 130 49.30 -20.30 31.53
N PRO A 131 48.87 -21.57 31.41
CA PRO A 131 49.69 -22.54 30.70
C PRO A 131 48.90 -23.30 29.61
N ASP A 132 49.55 -23.43 28.45
CA ASP A 132 49.35 -24.40 27.35
C ASP A 132 50.49 -25.46 27.48
N PRO A 133 50.65 -26.56 26.70
CA PRO A 133 49.78 -27.23 25.71
C PRO A 133 49.67 -28.77 25.83
N SER A 134 48.93 -29.33 24.88
CA SER A 134 49.12 -30.61 24.16
C SER A 134 48.30 -31.85 24.59
N HIS A 135 47.42 -32.31 23.69
CA HIS A 135 47.57 -33.61 23.03
C HIS A 135 46.57 -33.79 21.87
N GLU A 136 47.08 -34.39 20.80
CA GLU A 136 46.41 -34.75 19.55
C GLU A 136 45.44 -35.93 19.69
N THR A 137 44.59 -36.05 18.66
CA THR A 137 44.13 -37.27 17.94
C THR A 137 42.67 -37.72 18.10
N GLN A 138 42.09 -38.00 16.93
CA GLN A 138 40.99 -38.93 16.60
C GLN A 138 39.53 -38.46 16.69
N ALA A 139 38.96 -38.21 15.50
CA ALA A 139 37.58 -38.55 15.17
C ALA A 139 37.36 -40.08 15.27
N PRO A 140 36.13 -40.57 15.55
CA PRO A 140 35.23 -40.85 14.42
C PRO A 140 33.71 -40.68 14.69
N GLN A 141 32.99 -40.47 13.59
CA GLN A 141 31.66 -41.00 13.24
C GLN A 141 30.43 -40.64 14.09
N ASP A 142 29.66 -39.71 13.51
CA ASP A 142 28.21 -39.56 13.61
C ASP A 142 27.48 -40.80 13.02
N PRO A 143 26.42 -41.28 13.67
CA PRO A 143 25.16 -41.30 12.93
C PRO A 143 23.94 -41.07 13.84
N TYR A 144 23.11 -40.04 13.60
CA TYR A 144 21.65 -40.17 13.72
C TYR A 144 20.91 -39.02 13.02
N ASP A 145 20.32 -39.34 11.88
CA ASP A 145 19.26 -38.61 11.17
C ASP A 145 17.92 -39.29 11.49
N PRO A 146 16.93 -38.60 12.08
CA PRO A 146 15.59 -39.15 12.19
C PRO A 146 14.57 -38.23 11.52
N TYR A 147 14.09 -38.53 10.30
CA TYR A 147 12.68 -38.39 9.90
C TYR A 147 12.43 -39.05 8.51
N ASP A 148 12.03 -40.32 8.54
CA ASP A 148 11.39 -41.03 7.41
C ASP A 148 9.87 -41.15 7.69
N PRO A 149 8.97 -40.63 6.84
CA PRO A 149 7.55 -40.50 7.17
C PRO A 149 6.68 -41.61 6.59
N LEU A 150 6.80 -42.88 7.03
CA LEU A 150 5.84 -43.94 6.69
C LEU A 150 5.77 -45.07 7.74
N ASN A 151 5.00 -44.91 8.83
CA ASN A 151 4.34 -46.06 9.49
C ASN A 151 3.15 -45.62 10.39
N PRO A 152 1.91 -46.10 10.16
CA PRO A 152 0.76 -45.79 10.99
C PRO A 152 0.52 -46.89 12.02
N GLN A 153 0.91 -46.68 13.28
CA GLN A 153 0.40 -47.42 14.45
C GLN A 153 1.05 -46.88 15.73
N HIS A 154 0.25 -46.23 16.57
CA HIS A 154 0.23 -46.25 18.05
C HIS A 154 -0.35 -44.93 18.58
N ALA A 155 -1.63 -44.96 18.94
CA ALA A 155 -2.21 -43.99 19.87
C ALA A 155 -1.99 -44.48 21.30
N PRO A 156 -1.74 -43.57 22.26
CA PRO A 156 -2.43 -43.70 23.55
C PRO A 156 -2.96 -42.37 24.13
N ASP A 157 -4.25 -42.46 24.49
CA ASP A 157 -5.05 -41.91 25.60
C ASP A 157 -4.83 -40.49 26.21
N PRO A 158 -5.91 -39.71 26.47
CA PRO A 158 -5.85 -38.31 26.89
C PRO A 158 -6.23 -38.13 28.37
N PHE A 159 -5.35 -38.36 29.35
CA PHE A 159 -5.59 -37.91 30.73
C PHE A 159 -4.27 -37.83 31.54
N ASN A 160 -3.59 -36.68 31.53
CA ASN A 160 -3.03 -36.06 32.75
C ASN A 160 -2.42 -34.68 32.42
N PRO A 161 -2.79 -33.58 33.12
CA PRO A 161 -2.17 -32.27 32.95
C PRO A 161 -1.00 -32.04 33.93
N GLN A 162 -0.20 -31.00 33.64
CA GLN A 162 0.68 -30.19 34.52
C GLN A 162 2.21 -30.31 34.25
N PRO A 163 3.02 -29.32 34.65
CA PRO A 163 2.87 -27.87 34.53
C PRO A 163 4.13 -27.19 33.91
N THR A 164 3.99 -25.95 33.45
CA THR A 164 5.07 -25.08 32.97
C THR A 164 6.03 -24.64 34.08
N PRO A 165 7.29 -24.31 33.73
CA PRO A 165 7.99 -23.21 34.37
C PRO A 165 8.49 -22.17 33.34
N ASP A 166 8.08 -20.92 33.58
CA ASP A 166 8.84 -19.71 33.21
C ASP A 166 10.01 -19.58 34.23
N PRO A 167 11.21 -19.12 33.85
CA PRO A 167 11.45 -17.67 34.00
C PRO A 167 12.47 -17.06 33.00
N TYR A 168 12.22 -15.79 32.68
CA TYR A 168 13.20 -14.77 32.30
C TYR A 168 14.46 -14.76 33.20
N ASP A 169 15.66 -14.65 32.62
CA ASP A 169 16.58 -13.51 32.85
C ASP A 169 17.82 -13.49 31.92
N THR A 170 18.25 -12.27 31.56
CA THR A 170 19.57 -11.82 31.02
C THR A 170 20.01 -12.31 29.62
N HIS A 171 20.49 -11.49 28.66
CA HIS A 171 21.37 -10.32 28.72
C HIS A 171 21.15 -9.29 27.60
N HIS A 172 21.36 -8.03 27.98
CA HIS A 172 21.62 -6.85 27.15
C HIS A 172 22.86 -7.01 26.26
N THR A 173 22.78 -6.54 25.01
CA THR A 173 23.89 -5.84 24.34
C THR A 173 23.35 -4.68 23.49
N SER A 174 23.90 -3.50 23.75
CA SER A 174 23.73 -2.21 23.10
C SER A 174 24.04 -2.19 21.60
N ASP A 175 23.13 -1.52 20.89
CA ASP A 175 23.36 -0.34 20.03
C ASP A 175 24.32 -0.43 18.85
N LEU A 176 23.76 -0.18 17.67
CA LEU A 176 24.35 0.66 16.61
C LEU A 176 23.18 1.26 15.80
N TYR A 177 22.80 2.49 16.15
CA TYR A 177 21.93 3.34 15.34
C TYR A 177 22.76 3.90 14.18
N ASP A 178 22.34 3.66 12.94
CA ASP A 178 22.80 4.43 11.80
C ASP A 178 21.65 5.29 11.27
N THR A 179 21.89 6.59 11.34
CA THR A 179 21.01 7.69 10.99
C THR A 179 21.02 7.91 9.48
N HIS A 180 19.88 7.76 8.81
CA HIS A 180 19.72 8.27 7.45
C HIS A 180 18.99 9.62 7.46
N GLU A 181 19.79 10.66 7.23
CA GLU A 181 19.38 12.03 6.92
C GLU A 181 18.48 12.07 5.67
N TYR A 182 17.36 12.78 5.80
CA TYR A 182 16.52 13.19 4.68
C TYR A 182 17.23 14.31 3.91
N HIS A 183 17.58 14.07 2.65
CA HIS A 183 17.87 15.15 1.72
C HIS A 183 16.57 15.78 1.22
N ASP A 184 16.27 16.94 1.80
CA ASP A 184 15.30 17.93 1.34
C ASP A 184 15.90 18.67 0.13
N GLN A 185 15.61 18.19 -1.07
CA GLN A 185 15.93 18.86 -2.34
C GLN A 185 15.11 18.20 -3.46
N ASN A 186 13.82 18.53 -3.59
CA ASN A 186 13.05 18.28 -4.81
C ASN A 186 11.71 19.05 -4.91
N HIS A 187 11.50 20.10 -4.11
CA HIS A 187 10.25 20.88 -4.16
C HIS A 187 10.26 22.04 -5.17
N GLU A 188 11.39 22.36 -5.80
CA GLU A 188 11.47 23.48 -6.76
C GLU A 188 11.46 23.05 -8.24
N GLU A 189 11.76 21.78 -8.57
CA GLU A 189 11.80 21.32 -9.98
C GLU A 189 10.42 20.91 -10.54
N SER A 190 9.42 20.69 -9.68
CA SER A 190 8.07 20.26 -10.11
C SER A 190 7.17 21.42 -10.56
N ASP A 191 7.49 22.66 -10.20
CA ASP A 191 6.72 23.84 -10.60
C ASP A 191 7.09 24.38 -11.99
N VAL A 192 8.30 24.08 -12.46
CA VAL A 192 8.78 24.53 -13.79
C VAL A 192 8.17 23.70 -14.92
N GLN A 193 7.78 22.45 -14.67
CA GLN A 193 7.18 21.56 -15.67
C GLN A 193 5.67 21.78 -15.87
N ARG A 194 4.99 22.49 -14.96
CA ARG A 194 3.55 22.75 -15.06
C ARG A 194 3.21 23.97 -15.93
N ARG A 195 4.13 24.93 -16.08
CA ARG A 195 3.95 26.13 -16.92
C ARG A 195 4.29 25.92 -18.39
N ALA A 196 5.12 24.93 -18.73
CA ALA A 196 5.46 24.64 -20.14
C ALA A 196 4.36 23.88 -20.91
N PHE A 197 3.37 23.29 -20.22
CA PHE A 197 2.36 22.44 -20.88
C PHE A 197 0.98 23.10 -21.08
N MET A 198 0.79 24.36 -20.67
CA MET A 198 -0.49 25.09 -20.83
C MET A 198 -0.45 26.21 -21.90
N THR A 199 0.65 26.34 -22.63
CA THR A 199 0.83 27.38 -23.69
C THR A 199 1.51 26.84 -24.95
N GLY A 200 0.94 25.80 -25.54
CA GLY A 200 1.07 25.48 -26.96
C GLY A 200 -0.30 25.01 -27.42
N GLY A 201 -1.12 25.83 -28.07
CA GLY A 201 -0.84 26.31 -29.42
C GLY A 201 -1.44 25.29 -30.39
N THR A 202 -2.57 25.65 -30.98
CA THR A 202 -3.30 24.90 -32.02
C THR A 202 -2.36 24.37 -33.10
N ALA A 203 -2.14 23.07 -33.16
CA ALA A 203 -1.60 22.40 -34.34
C ALA A 203 -2.29 21.04 -34.51
N THR A 204 -3.20 20.99 -35.48
CA THR A 204 -3.63 19.76 -36.14
C THR A 204 -2.41 18.99 -36.61
N VAL A 205 -2.10 17.87 -35.95
CA VAL A 205 -1.22 16.83 -36.50
C VAL A 205 -2.00 15.53 -36.49
N ALA A 206 -2.44 15.13 -37.68
CA ALA A 206 -2.73 13.74 -37.98
C ALA A 206 -1.42 12.95 -37.86
N ALA A 207 -1.38 11.97 -36.96
CA ALA A 207 -0.38 10.92 -36.97
C ALA A 207 -1.02 9.62 -36.45
N ALA A 208 -1.63 8.91 -37.39
CA ALA A 208 -1.81 7.47 -37.29
C ALA A 208 -0.43 6.80 -37.28
N SER A 209 -0.29 5.75 -36.44
CA SER A 209 0.83 4.80 -36.35
C SER A 209 2.22 5.37 -36.03
N LEU A 210 2.84 4.84 -34.96
CA LEU A 210 4.22 4.28 -34.95
C LEU A 210 4.62 3.89 -33.51
N GLY A 211 4.60 2.58 -33.23
CA GLY A 211 5.12 1.93 -32.02
C GLY A 211 4.79 0.43 -32.03
N PRO A 212 5.68 -0.48 -31.58
CA PRO A 212 5.62 -1.92 -31.90
C PRO A 212 4.48 -2.72 -31.23
N PHE A 213 3.55 -2.04 -30.54
CA PHE A 213 2.50 -2.66 -29.72
C PHE A 213 1.06 -2.37 -30.21
N GLY A 214 0.88 -1.83 -31.42
CA GLY A 214 -0.43 -1.76 -32.06
C GLY A 214 -1.52 -1.05 -31.25
N LEU A 215 -1.18 0.02 -30.54
CA LEU A 215 -2.12 0.76 -29.70
C LEU A 215 -2.91 1.78 -30.53
N THR A 216 -4.05 1.36 -31.05
CA THR A 216 -5.18 2.25 -31.33
C THR A 216 -6.14 2.16 -30.15
N PHE A 217 -6.01 3.08 -29.19
CA PHE A 217 -7.20 3.49 -28.45
C PHE A 217 -7.98 4.32 -29.46
N GLY A 218 -9.03 3.73 -30.07
CA GLY A 218 -9.96 4.51 -30.88
C GLY A 218 -10.31 5.76 -30.09
N SER A 219 -10.28 6.93 -30.72
CA SER A 219 -10.32 8.21 -30.01
C SER A 219 -11.77 8.62 -29.77
N PRO A 220 -12.42 8.35 -28.61
CA PRO A 220 -13.65 9.02 -28.25
C PRO A 220 -13.44 10.52 -28.05
N ALA A 221 -12.19 11.00 -27.99
CA ALA A 221 -11.88 12.43 -27.90
C ALA A 221 -12.40 13.24 -29.10
N ALA A 222 -12.51 12.63 -30.29
CA ALA A 222 -13.14 13.29 -31.45
C ALA A 222 -14.66 13.48 -31.28
N ALA A 223 -15.31 12.66 -30.44
CA ALA A 223 -16.73 12.78 -30.11
C ALA A 223 -16.97 13.66 -28.86
N ALA A 224 -16.12 13.56 -27.84
CA ALA A 224 -16.20 14.35 -26.60
C ALA A 224 -15.88 15.84 -26.79
N GLY A 225 -15.19 16.22 -27.87
CA GLY A 225 -14.90 17.62 -28.21
C GLY A 225 -16.04 18.37 -28.90
N ARG A 226 -17.17 17.71 -29.22
CA ARG A 226 -18.34 18.38 -29.81
C ARG A 226 -19.21 18.98 -28.71
N PRO A 227 -19.51 20.30 -28.74
CA PRO A 227 -20.45 20.91 -27.80
C PRO A 227 -21.79 20.15 -27.87
N GLY A 228 -22.20 19.53 -26.76
CA GLY A 228 -23.47 18.80 -26.66
C GLY A 228 -23.42 17.28 -26.83
N HIS A 229 -22.24 16.65 -27.00
CA HIS A 229 -22.15 15.17 -27.02
C HIS A 229 -22.31 14.61 -25.60
N ARG A 230 -23.50 14.06 -25.29
CA ARG A 230 -23.76 13.35 -24.03
C ARG A 230 -23.32 11.90 -24.18
N ALA A 231 -22.64 11.37 -23.16
CA ALA A 231 -22.12 10.01 -23.20
C ALA A 231 -23.25 8.97 -23.25
N GLY A 232 -23.08 7.95 -24.08
CA GLY A 232 -24.02 6.85 -24.28
C GLY A 232 -23.43 5.49 -23.89
N SER A 233 -24.19 4.42 -24.19
CA SER A 233 -23.79 3.05 -23.89
C SER A 233 -22.50 2.61 -24.61
N SER A 234 -22.20 3.20 -25.78
CA SER A 234 -20.97 2.97 -26.53
C SER A 234 -19.74 3.47 -25.78
N GLU A 235 -19.81 4.67 -25.21
CA GLU A 235 -18.73 5.27 -24.44
C GLU A 235 -18.47 4.49 -23.15
N ALA A 236 -19.53 4.03 -22.47
CA ALA A 236 -19.40 3.15 -21.32
C ALA A 236 -18.70 1.82 -21.68
N GLY A 237 -19.12 1.18 -22.78
CA GLY A 237 -18.46 -0.05 -23.26
C GLY A 237 -17.01 0.15 -23.66
N ALA A 238 -16.65 1.32 -24.20
CA ALA A 238 -15.26 1.64 -24.53
C ALA A 238 -14.35 1.77 -23.29
N LEU A 239 -14.88 2.27 -22.17
CA LEU A 239 -14.14 2.32 -20.90
C LEU A 239 -13.93 0.92 -20.33
N GLU A 240 -14.96 0.10 -20.30
CA GLU A 240 -14.90 -1.31 -19.84
C GLU A 240 -13.84 -2.09 -20.65
N GLU A 241 -13.83 -1.94 -21.99
CA GLU A 241 -12.82 -2.55 -22.85
C GLU A 241 -11.41 -1.98 -22.63
N ALA A 242 -11.28 -0.68 -22.35
CA ALA A 242 -9.98 -0.08 -22.03
C ALA A 242 -9.38 -0.67 -20.75
N VAL A 243 -10.19 -0.87 -19.71
CA VAL A 243 -9.78 -1.55 -18.45
C VAL A 243 -9.29 -2.96 -18.75
N ARG A 244 -10.09 -3.76 -19.47
CA ARG A 244 -9.73 -5.14 -19.84
C ARG A 244 -8.42 -5.20 -20.62
N ARG A 245 -8.24 -4.30 -21.58
CA ARG A 245 -7.03 -4.23 -22.42
C ARG A 245 -5.79 -3.82 -21.62
N ILE A 246 -5.92 -2.89 -20.67
CA ILE A 246 -4.81 -2.50 -19.79
C ILE A 246 -4.35 -3.69 -18.96
N ARG A 247 -5.27 -4.42 -18.31
CA ARG A 247 -4.93 -5.60 -17.50
C ARG A 247 -4.18 -6.66 -18.30
N LEU A 248 -4.73 -7.05 -19.45
CA LEU A 248 -4.11 -8.06 -20.32
C LEU A 248 -2.73 -7.66 -20.86
N LEU A 249 -2.48 -6.36 -21.04
CA LEU A 249 -1.18 -5.87 -21.46
C LEU A 249 -0.19 -5.86 -20.29
N ASP A 250 -0.65 -5.47 -19.10
CA ASP A 250 0.17 -5.48 -17.89
C ASP A 250 0.64 -6.90 -17.55
N ASP A 251 -0.28 -7.88 -17.59
CA ASP A 251 0.03 -9.30 -17.36
C ASP A 251 1.15 -9.83 -18.27
N ARG A 252 1.22 -9.35 -19.52
CA ARG A 252 2.19 -9.82 -20.53
C ARG A 252 3.48 -9.00 -20.58
N HIS A 253 3.40 -7.70 -20.35
CA HIS A 253 4.48 -6.77 -20.70
C HIS A 253 4.96 -5.91 -19.53
N GLY A 254 4.22 -5.86 -18.43
CA GLY A 254 4.52 -5.03 -17.26
C GLY A 254 4.17 -3.54 -17.44
N ALA A 255 4.31 -2.79 -16.34
CA ALA A 255 3.67 -1.49 -16.18
C ALA A 255 4.37 -0.29 -16.85
N ASP A 256 5.70 -0.32 -17.01
CA ASP A 256 6.50 0.90 -17.28
C ASP A 256 6.16 1.61 -18.59
N GLY A 257 6.02 0.83 -19.67
CA GLY A 257 5.62 1.35 -20.99
C GLY A 257 4.13 1.69 -21.07
N LEU A 258 3.31 1.13 -20.18
CA LEU A 258 1.86 1.22 -20.21
C LEU A 258 1.34 2.44 -19.46
N TYR A 259 1.91 2.80 -18.31
CA TYR A 259 1.41 3.90 -17.47
C TYR A 259 1.20 5.21 -18.24
N ARG A 260 2.22 5.67 -18.98
CA ARG A 260 2.13 6.91 -19.77
C ARG A 260 0.98 6.87 -20.77
N ARG A 261 0.73 5.70 -21.38
CA ARG A 261 -0.30 5.50 -22.41
C ARG A 261 -1.69 5.33 -21.80
N ALA A 262 -1.79 4.70 -20.62
CA ALA A 262 -3.03 4.47 -19.90
C ALA A 262 -3.64 5.76 -19.32
N SER A 263 -2.84 6.82 -19.17
CA SER A 263 -3.32 8.14 -18.74
C SER A 263 -4.34 8.78 -19.70
N ALA A 264 -4.27 8.49 -21.00
CA ALA A 264 -5.16 9.10 -21.99
C ALA A 264 -6.60 8.56 -21.89
N PRO A 265 -6.85 7.24 -21.86
CA PRO A 265 -8.16 6.68 -21.54
C PRO A 265 -8.78 7.26 -20.26
N LEU A 266 -7.98 7.41 -19.19
CA LEU A 266 -8.47 7.93 -17.90
C LEU A 266 -8.94 9.38 -18.01
N ARG A 267 -8.18 10.25 -18.68
CA ARG A 267 -8.62 11.63 -18.94
C ARG A 267 -9.91 11.68 -19.76
N THR A 268 -10.07 10.78 -20.74
CA THR A 268 -11.31 10.70 -21.50
C THR A 268 -12.49 10.24 -20.65
N ALA A 269 -12.29 9.28 -19.73
CA ALA A 269 -13.32 8.85 -18.80
C ALA A 269 -13.85 10.01 -17.96
N TYR A 270 -12.97 10.85 -17.41
CA TYR A 270 -13.40 12.03 -16.63
C TYR A 270 -14.08 13.09 -17.49
N ALA A 271 -13.59 13.34 -18.71
CA ALA A 271 -14.27 14.24 -19.62
C ALA A 271 -15.70 13.77 -19.96
N LEU A 272 -15.93 12.45 -20.07
CA LEU A 272 -17.26 11.89 -20.28
C LEU A 272 -18.17 12.01 -19.05
N LEU A 273 -17.61 11.87 -17.85
CA LEU A 273 -18.35 12.12 -16.60
C LEU A 273 -18.74 13.60 -16.46
N ASP A 274 -17.84 14.52 -16.79
CA ASP A 274 -18.08 15.97 -16.75
C ASP A 274 -19.10 16.42 -17.81
N ALA A 275 -19.08 15.81 -19.00
CA ALA A 275 -20.06 16.07 -20.06
C ALA A 275 -21.48 15.59 -19.69
N GLY A 276 -21.58 14.65 -18.74
CA GLY A 276 -22.84 14.10 -18.25
C GLY A 276 -23.51 13.13 -19.24
N THR A 277 -24.54 12.45 -18.74
CA THR A 277 -25.31 11.45 -19.51
C THR A 277 -26.78 11.83 -19.60
N THR A 278 -27.51 11.17 -20.50
CA THR A 278 -28.98 11.25 -20.56
C THR A 278 -29.68 10.22 -19.68
N ARG A 279 -29.03 9.11 -19.36
CA ARG A 279 -29.62 7.95 -18.67
C ARG A 279 -28.79 7.60 -17.43
N GLN A 280 -29.49 7.35 -16.31
CA GLN A 280 -28.85 6.97 -15.06
C GLN A 280 -28.02 5.69 -15.19
N SER A 281 -28.54 4.67 -15.87
CA SER A 281 -27.82 3.41 -16.09
C SER A 281 -26.52 3.58 -16.88
N THR A 282 -26.43 4.57 -17.77
CA THR A 282 -25.18 4.91 -18.46
C THR A 282 -24.24 5.68 -17.54
N ALA A 283 -24.75 6.58 -16.69
CA ALA A 283 -23.94 7.27 -15.70
C ALA A 283 -23.29 6.28 -14.73
N ASP A 284 -24.05 5.32 -14.21
CA ASP A 284 -23.56 4.30 -13.27
C ASP A 284 -22.42 3.48 -13.89
N ARG A 285 -22.59 3.04 -15.14
CA ARG A 285 -21.53 2.32 -15.88
C ARG A 285 -20.29 3.17 -16.15
N LEU A 286 -20.45 4.46 -16.46
CA LEU A 286 -19.31 5.36 -16.65
C LEU A 286 -18.56 5.61 -15.34
N TYR A 287 -19.26 5.77 -14.21
CA TYR A 287 -18.62 5.90 -12.91
C TYR A 287 -17.86 4.64 -12.53
N MET A 288 -18.47 3.46 -12.69
CA MET A 288 -17.81 2.17 -12.46
C MET A 288 -16.57 2.01 -13.36
N GLY A 289 -16.71 2.25 -14.66
CA GLY A 289 -15.61 2.16 -15.62
C GLY A 289 -14.48 3.16 -15.36
N ALA A 290 -14.80 4.41 -15.00
CA ALA A 290 -13.81 5.40 -14.63
C ALA A 290 -13.05 5.03 -13.35
N GLY A 291 -13.75 4.49 -12.35
CA GLY A 291 -13.14 4.00 -11.12
C GLY A 291 -12.21 2.82 -11.34
N GLU A 292 -12.66 1.81 -12.08
CA GLU A 292 -11.83 0.65 -12.44
C GLU A 292 -10.62 1.04 -13.30
N LEU A 293 -10.77 2.04 -14.17
CA LEU A 293 -9.68 2.60 -14.95
C LEU A 293 -8.69 3.36 -14.07
N ALA A 294 -9.16 4.13 -13.10
CA ALA A 294 -8.31 4.80 -12.12
C ALA A 294 -7.51 3.78 -11.30
N ILE A 295 -8.13 2.68 -10.85
CA ILE A 295 -7.40 1.59 -10.18
C ILE A 295 -6.35 0.98 -11.10
N SER A 296 -6.71 0.70 -12.35
CA SER A 296 -5.77 0.08 -13.32
C SER A 296 -4.57 1.01 -13.60
N VAL A 297 -4.80 2.30 -13.80
CA VAL A 297 -3.72 3.29 -13.97
C VAL A 297 -2.90 3.45 -12.70
N GLY A 298 -3.55 3.44 -11.53
CA GLY A 298 -2.90 3.46 -10.23
C GLY A 298 -1.98 2.25 -10.01
N TRP A 299 -2.41 1.07 -10.42
CA TRP A 299 -1.60 -0.16 -10.39
C TRP A 299 -0.35 -0.01 -11.27
N LEU A 300 -0.51 0.48 -12.50
CA LEU A 300 0.64 0.75 -13.37
C LEU A 300 1.60 1.79 -12.78
N ALA A 301 1.10 2.81 -12.08
CA ALA A 301 1.93 3.75 -11.35
C ALA A 301 2.70 3.07 -10.20
N HIS A 302 2.00 2.24 -9.40
CA HIS A 302 2.58 1.51 -8.28
C HIS A 302 3.73 0.63 -8.77
N ASP A 303 3.48 -0.21 -9.76
CA ASP A 303 4.48 -1.16 -10.27
C ASP A 303 5.68 -0.48 -10.94
N SER A 304 5.52 0.75 -11.42
CA SER A 304 6.60 1.62 -11.89
C SER A 304 7.30 2.43 -10.78
N GLY A 305 7.00 2.18 -9.50
CA GLY A 305 7.60 2.91 -8.36
C GLY A 305 7.08 4.34 -8.16
N ARG A 306 6.04 4.77 -8.89
CA ARG A 306 5.42 6.10 -8.78
C ARG A 306 4.35 6.11 -7.70
N PHE A 307 4.76 5.98 -6.43
CA PHE A 307 3.83 5.79 -5.32
C PHE A 307 2.89 6.98 -5.07
N ASP A 308 3.32 8.22 -5.31
CA ASP A 308 2.44 9.39 -5.17
C ASP A 308 1.34 9.47 -6.24
N ASP A 309 1.67 9.08 -7.47
CA ASP A 309 0.71 8.97 -8.56
C ASP A 309 -0.29 7.86 -8.27
N ALA A 310 0.19 6.67 -7.86
CA ALA A 310 -0.64 5.54 -7.47
C ALA A 310 -1.64 5.92 -6.37
N ARG A 311 -1.15 6.59 -5.31
CA ARG A 311 -1.98 7.07 -4.21
C ARG A 311 -3.07 8.03 -4.68
N SER A 312 -2.73 8.91 -5.62
CA SER A 312 -3.69 9.88 -6.19
C SER A 312 -4.79 9.16 -6.97
N HIS A 313 -4.43 8.19 -7.81
CA HIS A 313 -5.39 7.40 -8.59
C HIS A 313 -6.29 6.50 -7.72
N TYR A 314 -5.75 5.87 -6.67
CA TYR A 314 -6.58 5.09 -5.75
C TYR A 314 -7.54 5.96 -4.92
N ALA A 315 -7.12 7.17 -4.54
CA ALA A 315 -8.00 8.13 -3.89
C ALA A 315 -9.15 8.59 -4.81
N GLU A 316 -8.85 8.74 -6.10
CA GLU A 316 -9.83 9.10 -7.13
C GLU A 316 -10.83 7.96 -7.40
N ALA A 317 -10.35 6.72 -7.49
CA ALA A 317 -11.20 5.54 -7.56
C ALA A 317 -12.12 5.42 -6.33
N LEU A 318 -11.59 5.66 -5.13
CA LEU A 318 -12.36 5.65 -3.89
C LEU A 318 -13.45 6.74 -3.86
N ALA A 319 -13.14 7.94 -4.33
CA ALA A 319 -14.12 9.01 -4.45
C ALA A 319 -15.23 8.63 -5.45
N THR A 320 -14.83 8.05 -6.58
CA THR A 320 -15.73 7.56 -7.62
C THR A 320 -16.67 6.47 -7.11
N ALA A 321 -16.13 5.48 -6.39
CA ALA A 321 -16.91 4.41 -5.76
C ALA A 321 -17.97 4.94 -4.81
N ARG A 322 -17.61 5.91 -3.96
CA ARG A 322 -18.53 6.52 -3.00
C ARG A 322 -19.61 7.38 -3.64
N MET A 323 -19.29 8.03 -4.76
CA MET A 323 -20.30 8.76 -5.53
C MET A 323 -21.31 7.82 -6.17
N ALA A 324 -20.83 6.68 -6.69
CA ALA A 324 -21.67 5.64 -7.30
C ALA A 324 -22.40 4.76 -6.28
N GLY A 325 -21.96 4.75 -5.01
CA GLY A 325 -22.47 3.83 -4.00
C GLY A 325 -22.06 2.37 -4.27
N ASP A 326 -20.88 2.16 -4.86
CA ASP A 326 -20.37 0.84 -5.26
C ASP A 326 -19.41 0.27 -4.19
N PRO A 327 -19.88 -0.70 -3.37
CA PRO A 327 -19.04 -1.33 -2.35
C PRO A 327 -17.92 -2.22 -2.93
N GLY A 328 -18.09 -2.77 -4.14
CA GLY A 328 -17.09 -3.58 -4.82
C GLY A 328 -15.89 -2.73 -5.25
N LEU A 329 -16.17 -1.62 -5.92
CA LEU A 329 -15.13 -0.68 -6.31
C LEU A 329 -14.47 -0.01 -5.09
N GLU A 330 -15.23 0.30 -4.02
CA GLU A 330 -14.66 0.85 -2.78
C GLU A 330 -13.72 -0.16 -2.11
N ALA A 331 -14.10 -1.44 -2.04
CA ALA A 331 -13.23 -2.49 -1.52
C ALA A 331 -11.95 -2.65 -2.38
N HIS A 332 -12.09 -2.59 -3.71
CA HIS A 332 -10.99 -2.71 -4.64
C HIS A 332 -9.99 -1.54 -4.50
N ALA A 333 -10.47 -0.30 -4.38
CA ALA A 333 -9.64 0.88 -4.15
C ALA A 333 -8.87 0.80 -2.81
N PHE A 334 -9.55 0.37 -1.73
CA PHE A 334 -8.89 0.18 -0.44
C PHE A 334 -7.91 -1.00 -0.43
N CYS A 335 -8.18 -2.08 -1.16
CA CYS A 335 -7.27 -3.21 -1.32
C CYS A 335 -5.92 -2.74 -1.89
N ASN A 336 -5.97 -1.98 -2.98
CA ASN A 336 -4.77 -1.42 -3.62
C ASN A 336 -4.10 -0.36 -2.75
N THR A 337 -4.87 0.48 -2.05
CA THR A 337 -4.32 1.43 -1.07
C THR A 337 -3.56 0.72 0.05
N ALA A 338 -4.06 -0.42 0.54
CA ALA A 338 -3.39 -1.19 1.58
C ALA A 338 -2.06 -1.76 1.08
N PHE A 339 -2.05 -2.27 -0.15
CA PHE A 339 -0.84 -2.78 -0.81
C PHE A 339 0.21 -1.68 -1.01
N LEU A 340 -0.20 -0.53 -1.54
CA LEU A 340 0.66 0.64 -1.71
C LEU A 340 1.22 1.14 -0.38
N ALA A 341 0.38 1.24 0.64
CA ALA A 341 0.80 1.70 1.97
C ALA A 341 1.87 0.78 2.57
N ARG A 342 1.76 -0.54 2.36
CA ARG A 342 2.78 -1.50 2.79
C ARG A 342 4.11 -1.26 2.05
N ASP A 343 4.07 -1.20 0.72
CA ASP A 343 5.28 -1.02 -0.11
C ASP A 343 5.93 0.36 0.11
N ALA A 344 5.16 1.38 0.51
CA ALA A 344 5.64 2.70 0.88
C ALA A 344 6.10 2.83 2.34
N GLY A 345 6.19 1.74 3.11
CA GLY A 345 6.65 1.77 4.51
C GLY A 345 5.67 2.43 5.49
N ARG A 346 4.37 2.40 5.20
CA ARG A 346 3.29 3.01 6.00
C ARG A 346 2.35 1.93 6.58
N PRO A 347 2.84 1.03 7.45
CA PRO A 347 2.13 -0.19 7.82
C PRO A 347 0.83 0.07 8.62
N ARG A 348 0.75 1.13 9.44
CA ARG A 348 -0.50 1.55 10.11
C ARG A 348 -1.59 1.98 9.12
N GLU A 349 -1.22 2.56 7.98
CA GLU A 349 -2.18 2.86 6.93
C GLU A 349 -2.60 1.59 6.21
N ALA A 350 -1.67 0.68 5.93
CA ALA A 350 -1.96 -0.61 5.31
C ALA A 350 -3.02 -1.40 6.08
N VAL A 351 -2.86 -1.56 7.40
CA VAL A 351 -3.85 -2.21 8.27
C VAL A 351 -5.22 -1.51 8.18
N ARG A 352 -5.25 -0.17 8.31
CA ARG A 352 -6.52 0.59 8.29
C ARG A 352 -7.23 0.50 6.94
N ALA A 353 -6.48 0.56 5.84
CA ALA A 353 -7.01 0.42 4.50
C ALA A 353 -7.55 -0.99 4.26
N ALA A 354 -6.82 -2.04 4.66
CA ALA A 354 -7.28 -3.41 4.55
C ALA A 354 -8.57 -3.66 5.35
N GLN A 355 -8.65 -3.16 6.58
CA GLN A 355 -9.86 -3.26 7.39
C GLN A 355 -11.03 -2.45 6.81
N ALA A 356 -10.76 -1.31 6.16
CA ALA A 356 -11.78 -0.55 5.44
C ALA A 356 -12.29 -1.31 4.22
N ALA A 357 -11.39 -1.94 3.45
CA ALA A 357 -11.76 -2.82 2.35
C ALA A 357 -12.64 -3.97 2.85
N GLN A 358 -12.29 -4.63 3.95
CA GLN A 358 -13.08 -5.72 4.53
C GLN A 358 -14.48 -5.25 4.92
N ARG A 359 -14.62 -4.04 5.49
CA ARG A 359 -15.94 -3.47 5.80
C ARG A 359 -16.78 -3.21 4.54
N ALA A 360 -16.16 -2.66 3.49
CA ALA A 360 -16.82 -2.41 2.22
C ALA A 360 -17.20 -3.70 1.49
N ALA A 361 -16.37 -4.75 1.58
CA ALA A 361 -16.55 -6.03 0.91
C ALA A 361 -17.58 -6.95 1.57
N ARG A 362 -17.88 -6.78 2.87
CA ARG A 362 -18.80 -7.65 3.63
C ARG A 362 -20.14 -7.93 2.92
N PRO A 363 -20.86 -6.93 2.36
CA PRO A 363 -22.13 -7.16 1.68
C PRO A 363 -22.02 -7.97 0.39
N LEU A 364 -20.83 -8.07 -0.22
CA LEU A 364 -20.61 -8.79 -1.47
C LEU A 364 -20.63 -10.30 -1.28
N GLY A 365 -20.39 -10.79 -0.06
CA GLY A 365 -20.47 -12.21 0.25
C GLY A 365 -19.37 -13.08 -0.35
N SER A 366 -18.31 -12.51 -0.95
CA SER A 366 -17.18 -13.26 -1.52
C SER A 366 -16.15 -13.67 -0.45
N PRO A 367 -15.99 -14.97 -0.14
CA PRO A 367 -14.94 -15.44 0.76
C PRO A 367 -13.56 -15.22 0.17
N ARG A 368 -13.41 -15.38 -1.15
CA ARG A 368 -12.15 -15.17 -1.87
C ARG A 368 -11.67 -13.73 -1.77
N LEU A 369 -12.57 -12.74 -1.93
CA LEU A 369 -12.25 -11.33 -1.67
C LEU A 369 -11.82 -11.10 -0.22
N MET A 370 -12.59 -11.62 0.73
CA MET A 370 -12.25 -11.47 2.15
C MET A 370 -10.90 -12.10 2.50
N SER A 371 -10.51 -13.19 1.84
CA SER A 371 -9.20 -13.82 1.96
C SER A 371 -8.07 -12.88 1.54
N LEU A 372 -8.15 -12.31 0.33
CA LEU A 372 -7.15 -11.34 -0.16
C LEU A 372 -7.04 -10.13 0.79
N LEU A 373 -8.17 -9.62 1.27
CA LEU A 373 -8.19 -8.46 2.16
C LEU A 373 -7.61 -8.78 3.56
N ALA A 374 -7.72 -10.02 4.03
CA ALA A 374 -7.05 -10.50 5.23
C ALA A 374 -5.52 -10.60 5.03
N LEU A 375 -5.03 -10.99 3.84
CA LEU A 375 -3.61 -10.94 3.52
C LEU A 375 -3.06 -9.51 3.47
N ARG A 376 -3.82 -8.57 2.89
CA ARG A 376 -3.44 -7.15 2.90
C ARG A 376 -3.32 -6.62 4.34
N GLU A 377 -4.19 -7.07 5.24
CA GLU A 377 -4.10 -6.77 6.66
C GLU A 377 -2.87 -7.42 7.31
N ALA A 378 -2.60 -8.69 7.02
CA ALA A 378 -1.43 -9.42 7.52
C ALA A 378 -0.11 -8.72 7.17
N GLY A 379 0.05 -8.27 5.93
CA GLY A 379 1.23 -7.50 5.51
C GLY A 379 1.39 -6.18 6.27
N GLY A 380 0.29 -5.54 6.65
CA GLY A 380 0.32 -4.36 7.53
C GLY A 380 0.78 -4.68 8.95
N TRP A 381 0.32 -5.80 9.53
CA TRP A 381 0.77 -6.26 10.85
C TRP A 381 2.23 -6.70 10.85
N ALA A 382 2.67 -7.41 9.80
CA ALA A 382 4.06 -7.77 9.59
C ALA A 382 4.96 -6.53 9.59
N GLY A 383 4.58 -5.47 8.85
CA GLY A 383 5.33 -4.21 8.83
C GLY A 383 5.31 -3.43 10.16
N LEU A 384 4.42 -3.77 11.10
CA LEU A 384 4.44 -3.26 12.48
C LEU A 384 5.27 -4.13 13.42
N ALA A 385 5.91 -5.19 12.92
CA ALA A 385 6.52 -6.26 13.70
C ALA A 385 5.54 -6.96 14.68
N ASP A 386 4.23 -6.88 14.42
CA ASP A 386 3.21 -7.60 15.19
C ASP A 386 3.04 -9.01 14.62
N ARG A 387 3.88 -9.94 15.09
CA ARG A 387 3.86 -11.33 14.65
C ARG A 387 2.52 -12.01 14.91
N ALA A 388 1.94 -11.80 16.10
CA ALA A 388 0.68 -12.44 16.48
C ALA A 388 -0.49 -11.92 15.62
N GLY A 389 -0.58 -10.62 15.39
CA GLY A 389 -1.57 -10.01 14.51
C GLY A 389 -1.45 -10.49 13.06
N CYS A 390 -0.20 -10.62 12.58
CA CYS A 390 0.09 -11.18 11.26
C CYS A 390 -0.39 -12.63 11.14
N GLU A 391 0.03 -13.51 12.06
CA GLU A 391 -0.36 -14.93 12.09
C GLU A 391 -1.87 -15.13 12.11
N GLN A 392 -2.58 -14.36 12.94
CA GLN A 392 -4.04 -14.42 12.99
C GLN A 392 -4.68 -13.98 11.67
N ALA A 393 -4.14 -12.96 11.01
CA ALA A 393 -4.65 -12.49 9.72
C ALA A 393 -4.36 -13.49 8.58
N LEU A 394 -3.19 -14.12 8.58
CA LEU A 394 -2.84 -15.20 7.65
C LEU A 394 -3.75 -16.42 7.82
N ALA A 395 -3.97 -16.88 9.05
CA ALA A 395 -4.88 -17.99 9.32
C ALA A 395 -6.32 -17.71 8.85
N ARG A 396 -6.81 -16.47 9.03
CA ARG A 396 -8.10 -16.05 8.48
C ARG A 396 -8.10 -16.07 6.95
N ALA A 397 -7.04 -15.59 6.32
CA ALA A 397 -6.92 -15.58 4.87
C ALA A 397 -6.98 -17.00 4.28
N GLN A 398 -6.22 -17.94 4.84
CA GLN A 398 -6.19 -19.35 4.44
C GLN A 398 -7.57 -20.00 4.58
N ALA A 399 -8.20 -19.90 5.76
CA ALA A 399 -9.53 -20.48 6.01
C ALA A 399 -10.63 -19.90 5.10
N LEU A 400 -10.49 -18.65 4.66
CA LEU A 400 -11.39 -18.03 3.68
C LEU A 400 -11.10 -18.48 2.25
N PHE A 401 -9.82 -18.68 1.90
CA PHE A 401 -9.40 -19.17 0.58
C PHE A 401 -9.86 -20.62 0.34
N GLU A 402 -9.75 -21.48 1.35
CA GLU A 402 -10.14 -22.90 1.31
C GLU A 402 -11.63 -23.12 0.98
N ARG A 403 -12.48 -22.10 1.15
CA ARG A 403 -13.89 -22.16 0.76
C ARG A 403 -14.09 -22.19 -0.76
N GLY A 404 -13.05 -21.87 -1.52
CA GLY A 404 -13.04 -21.93 -2.98
C GLY A 404 -13.70 -20.73 -3.66
N PRO A 405 -13.73 -20.74 -5.01
CA PRO A 405 -14.37 -19.71 -5.82
C PRO A 405 -15.88 -19.65 -5.57
N SER A 406 -16.45 -18.47 -5.75
CA SER A 406 -17.89 -18.22 -5.65
C SER A 406 -18.38 -17.34 -6.79
N GLU A 407 -19.65 -17.47 -7.19
CA GLU A 407 -20.32 -16.58 -8.15
C GLU A 407 -20.35 -15.10 -7.67
N THR A 408 -20.11 -14.88 -6.38
CA THR A 408 -19.99 -13.55 -5.78
C THR A 408 -18.61 -12.91 -5.95
N ASP A 409 -17.63 -13.64 -6.46
CA ASP A 409 -16.26 -13.15 -6.62
C ASP A 409 -16.21 -12.04 -7.69
N PRO A 410 -15.64 -10.86 -7.38
CA PRO A 410 -15.48 -9.83 -8.39
C PRO A 410 -14.61 -10.31 -9.57
N GLU A 411 -14.96 -9.91 -10.79
CA GLU A 411 -14.26 -10.34 -12.02
C GLU A 411 -12.74 -10.04 -11.99
N TRP A 412 -12.34 -8.93 -11.34
CA TRP A 412 -10.93 -8.55 -11.24
C TRP A 412 -10.10 -9.51 -10.37
N MET A 413 -10.72 -10.43 -9.61
CA MET A 413 -10.04 -11.36 -8.70
C MET A 413 -9.46 -12.61 -9.38
N THR A 414 -9.53 -12.72 -10.70
CA THR A 414 -9.02 -13.89 -11.44
C THR A 414 -7.54 -14.16 -11.20
N PHE A 415 -6.74 -13.14 -10.87
CA PHE A 415 -5.32 -13.30 -10.51
C PHE A 415 -5.09 -13.98 -9.15
N TYR A 416 -6.06 -13.93 -8.23
CA TYR A 416 -5.86 -14.33 -6.84
C TYR A 416 -6.05 -15.85 -6.66
N GLY A 417 -5.04 -16.63 -7.04
CA GLY A 417 -4.96 -18.08 -6.86
C GLY A 417 -4.00 -18.51 -5.76
N GLU A 418 -3.73 -19.82 -5.67
CA GLU A 418 -2.85 -20.40 -4.64
C GLU A 418 -1.42 -19.83 -4.73
N ALA A 419 -0.92 -19.59 -5.94
CA ALA A 419 0.39 -18.96 -6.13
C ALA A 419 0.47 -17.54 -5.53
N GLU A 420 -0.60 -16.74 -5.67
CA GLU A 420 -0.64 -15.38 -5.11
C GLU A 420 -0.83 -15.40 -3.59
N LEU A 421 -1.62 -16.33 -3.05
CA LEU A 421 -1.71 -16.57 -1.61
C LEU A 421 -0.32 -16.87 -1.02
N GLU A 422 0.40 -17.83 -1.61
CA GLU A 422 1.75 -18.21 -1.20
C GLU A 422 2.75 -17.04 -1.29
N GLY A 423 2.73 -16.27 -2.39
CA GLY A 423 3.63 -15.13 -2.56
C GLY A 423 3.38 -14.02 -1.53
N LEU A 424 2.12 -13.75 -1.20
CA LEU A 424 1.77 -12.76 -0.19
C LEU A 424 2.09 -13.23 1.24
N GLU A 425 1.94 -14.53 1.52
CA GLU A 425 2.42 -15.12 2.77
C GLU A 425 3.95 -15.00 2.89
N ALA A 426 4.69 -15.30 1.83
CA ALA A 426 6.14 -15.16 1.80
C ALA A 426 6.57 -13.73 2.18
N GLN A 427 5.95 -12.72 1.58
CA GLN A 427 6.23 -11.31 1.89
C GLN A 427 5.96 -10.96 3.37
N CYS A 428 4.93 -11.54 3.99
CA CYS A 428 4.64 -11.32 5.40
C CYS A 428 5.75 -11.91 6.30
N TRP A 429 6.19 -13.14 6.00
CA TRP A 429 7.26 -13.81 6.75
C TRP A 429 8.62 -13.14 6.55
N SER A 430 8.91 -12.72 5.32
CA SER A 430 10.09 -11.93 4.95
C SER A 430 10.14 -10.64 5.77
N THR A 431 9.02 -9.91 5.84
CA THR A 431 8.92 -8.68 6.64
C THR A 431 9.12 -8.92 8.14
N LEU A 432 8.71 -10.08 8.66
CA LEU A 432 8.92 -10.48 10.06
C LEU A 432 10.34 -11.03 10.33
N GLY A 433 11.18 -11.18 9.30
CA GLY A 433 12.52 -11.74 9.42
C GLY A 433 12.57 -13.27 9.52
N ASP A 434 11.46 -13.97 9.26
CA ASP A 434 11.41 -15.43 9.24
C ASP A 434 11.76 -15.95 7.83
N TRP A 435 13.03 -15.76 7.46
CA TRP A 435 13.54 -16.05 6.11
C TRP A 435 13.33 -17.51 5.65
N PRO A 436 13.53 -18.54 6.50
CA PRO A 436 13.28 -19.92 6.07
C PRO A 436 11.82 -20.16 5.71
N ARG A 437 10.90 -19.57 6.48
CA ARG A 437 9.46 -19.67 6.19
C ARG A 437 9.10 -18.89 4.93
N ALA A 438 9.63 -17.67 4.79
CA ALA A 438 9.44 -16.83 3.60
C ALA A 438 9.90 -17.54 2.32
N ALA A 439 11.14 -18.06 2.31
CA ALA A 439 11.71 -18.79 1.18
C ALA A 439 10.89 -20.03 0.80
N ARG A 440 10.34 -20.76 1.77
CA ARG A 440 9.46 -21.91 1.49
C ARG A 440 8.20 -21.47 0.73
N HIS A 441 7.52 -20.42 1.20
CA HIS A 441 6.32 -19.89 0.58
C HIS A 441 6.62 -19.28 -0.81
N ALA A 442 7.69 -18.50 -0.96
CA ALA A 442 8.11 -17.91 -2.24
C ALA A 442 8.45 -18.99 -3.29
N ARG A 443 9.14 -20.06 -2.87
CA ARG A 443 9.42 -21.23 -3.73
C ARG A 443 8.14 -21.92 -4.19
N ARG A 444 7.18 -22.09 -3.30
CA ARG A 444 5.89 -22.70 -3.60
C ARG A 444 5.08 -21.82 -4.56
N ALA A 445 5.04 -20.51 -4.33
CA ALA A 445 4.44 -19.53 -5.23
C ALA A 445 5.01 -19.60 -6.65
N ALA A 446 6.35 -19.60 -6.77
CA ALA A 446 7.02 -19.70 -8.07
C ALA A 446 6.77 -21.04 -8.80
N HIS A 447 6.55 -22.13 -8.06
CA HIS A 447 6.26 -23.45 -8.63
C HIS A 447 4.79 -23.59 -9.07
N LEU A 448 3.85 -23.05 -8.30
CA LEU A 448 2.41 -23.14 -8.57
C LEU A 448 1.95 -22.18 -9.67
N GLN A 449 2.69 -21.10 -9.93
CA GLN A 449 2.28 -20.09 -10.89
C GLN A 449 2.23 -20.66 -12.31
N ASP A 450 1.15 -20.35 -13.04
CA ASP A 450 0.98 -20.81 -14.42
C ASP A 450 2.13 -20.25 -15.28
N PRO A 451 2.80 -21.08 -16.10
CA PRO A 451 3.89 -20.67 -16.99
C PRO A 451 3.58 -19.47 -17.89
N HIS A 452 2.31 -19.17 -18.16
CA HIS A 452 1.89 -17.99 -18.92
C HIS A 452 2.19 -16.67 -18.19
N PHE A 453 2.26 -16.66 -16.85
CA PHE A 453 2.53 -15.46 -16.05
C PHE A 453 4.03 -15.31 -15.74
N THR A 454 4.88 -15.29 -16.77
CA THR A 454 6.35 -15.18 -16.66
C THR A 454 6.81 -14.07 -15.71
N ARG A 455 6.11 -12.92 -15.71
CA ARG A 455 6.42 -11.78 -14.82
C ARG A 455 6.21 -12.11 -13.35
N ASN A 456 5.15 -12.83 -13.00
CA ASN A 456 4.88 -13.22 -11.62
C ASN A 456 5.83 -14.33 -11.16
N ILE A 457 6.20 -15.25 -12.05
CA ILE A 457 7.25 -16.24 -11.78
C ILE A 457 8.57 -15.52 -11.46
N ALA A 458 8.95 -14.51 -12.26
CA ALA A 458 10.15 -13.71 -12.00
C ALA A 458 10.08 -12.98 -10.66
N LEU A 459 8.92 -12.43 -10.31
CA LEU A 459 8.68 -11.76 -9.03
C LEU A 459 8.86 -12.71 -7.84
N TYR A 460 8.14 -13.83 -7.79
CA TYR A 460 8.25 -14.79 -6.68
C TYR A 460 9.64 -15.43 -6.61
N THR A 461 10.32 -15.63 -7.75
CA THR A 461 11.70 -16.14 -7.78
C THR A 461 12.69 -15.10 -7.25
N ALA A 462 12.45 -13.80 -7.48
CA ALA A 462 13.25 -12.74 -6.89
C ALA A 462 13.00 -12.59 -5.38
N GLU A 463 11.76 -12.78 -4.92
CA GLU A 463 11.41 -12.85 -3.49
C GLU A 463 12.17 -14.00 -2.84
N LEU A 464 12.12 -15.19 -3.45
CA LEU A 464 12.88 -16.35 -3.01
C LEU A 464 14.40 -16.08 -2.93
N ALA A 465 14.97 -15.41 -3.93
CA ALA A 465 16.39 -15.10 -3.95
C ALA A 465 16.79 -14.17 -2.79
N ASP A 466 16.00 -13.13 -2.52
CA ASP A 466 16.23 -12.22 -1.39
C ASP A 466 16.09 -12.93 -0.05
N ASP A 467 15.02 -13.73 0.12
CA ASP A 467 14.78 -14.49 1.35
C ASP A 467 15.90 -15.51 1.62
N LEU A 468 16.38 -16.22 0.60
CA LEU A 468 17.51 -17.15 0.73
C LEU A 468 18.82 -16.41 1.08
N ALA A 469 19.07 -15.25 0.47
CA ALA A 469 20.26 -14.47 0.74
C ALA A 469 20.28 -14.00 2.21
N ARG A 470 19.17 -13.44 2.68
CA ARG A 470 19.01 -13.00 4.08
C ARG A 470 18.96 -14.16 5.07
N GLY A 471 18.47 -15.31 4.64
CA GLY A 471 18.48 -16.56 5.40
C GLY A 471 19.82 -17.28 5.44
N GLY A 472 20.90 -16.71 4.88
CA GLY A 472 22.24 -17.29 4.94
C GLY A 472 22.47 -18.46 3.98
N ARG A 473 21.74 -18.52 2.86
CA ARG A 473 21.85 -19.54 1.81
C ARG A 473 22.36 -18.92 0.50
N PRO A 474 23.61 -18.42 0.46
CA PRO A 474 24.09 -17.59 -0.64
C PRO A 474 24.13 -18.29 -2.00
N ASP A 475 24.47 -19.57 -2.06
CA ASP A 475 24.57 -20.31 -3.32
C ASP A 475 23.18 -20.53 -3.94
N GLU A 476 22.19 -20.94 -3.13
CA GLU A 476 20.80 -21.06 -3.59
C GLU A 476 20.18 -19.71 -3.97
N ALA A 477 20.50 -18.65 -3.21
CA ALA A 477 20.06 -17.30 -3.55
C ALA A 477 20.62 -16.87 -4.92
N ALA A 478 21.89 -17.14 -5.18
CA ALA A 478 22.52 -16.84 -6.46
C ALA A 478 21.91 -17.65 -7.61
N MET A 479 21.63 -18.94 -7.41
CA MET A 479 20.93 -19.77 -8.40
C MET A 479 19.52 -19.23 -8.71
N ALA A 480 18.76 -18.85 -7.68
CA ALA A 480 17.46 -18.22 -7.85
C ALA A 480 17.59 -16.89 -8.60
N GLY A 481 18.56 -16.06 -8.25
CA GLY A 481 18.87 -14.79 -8.92
C GLY A 481 19.21 -14.97 -10.40
N LEU A 482 20.02 -15.98 -10.76
CA LEU A 482 20.34 -16.33 -12.16
C LEU A 482 19.07 -16.72 -12.94
N ARG A 483 18.17 -17.49 -12.33
CA ARG A 483 16.87 -17.83 -12.94
C ARG A 483 16.02 -16.59 -13.19
N VAL A 484 16.01 -15.62 -12.27
CA VAL A 484 15.32 -14.33 -12.49
C VAL A 484 15.93 -13.59 -13.70
N LEU A 485 17.26 -13.56 -13.82
CA LEU A 485 17.94 -12.91 -14.94
C LEU A 485 17.59 -13.55 -16.30
N GLU A 486 17.32 -14.85 -16.34
CA GLU A 486 16.82 -15.53 -17.55
C GLU A 486 15.39 -15.09 -17.89
N LEU A 487 14.51 -15.02 -16.88
CA LEU A 487 13.12 -14.59 -17.06
C LEU A 487 13.02 -13.12 -17.50
N LEU A 488 13.91 -12.24 -16.98
CA LEU A 488 14.01 -10.83 -17.40
C LEU A 488 14.40 -10.65 -18.87
N GLY A 489 14.91 -11.68 -19.55
CA GLY A 489 15.07 -11.67 -21.00
C GLY A 489 13.73 -11.58 -21.76
N GLN A 490 12.62 -11.93 -21.11
CA GLN A 490 11.28 -11.97 -21.71
C GLN A 490 10.33 -10.89 -21.18
N VAL A 491 10.61 -10.30 -20.01
CA VAL A 491 9.72 -9.34 -19.33
C VAL A 491 10.47 -8.11 -18.85
N GLN A 492 9.81 -6.95 -18.85
CA GLN A 492 10.35 -5.70 -18.32
C GLN A 492 9.69 -5.39 -16.97
N SER A 493 10.47 -5.36 -15.89
CA SER A 493 9.96 -5.11 -14.54
C SER A 493 10.98 -4.40 -13.64
N SER A 494 10.77 -3.10 -13.42
CA SER A 494 11.59 -2.27 -12.51
C SER A 494 11.59 -2.78 -11.07
N ARG A 495 10.44 -3.30 -10.59
CA ARG A 495 10.31 -3.91 -9.26
C ARG A 495 11.24 -5.12 -9.09
N VAL A 496 11.24 -6.04 -10.05
CA VAL A 496 12.08 -7.25 -10.00
C VAL A 496 13.56 -6.88 -10.06
N GLN A 497 13.94 -5.91 -10.90
CA GLN A 497 15.32 -5.41 -10.95
C GLN A 497 15.76 -4.79 -9.62
N THR A 498 14.89 -4.01 -8.98
CA THR A 498 15.16 -3.42 -7.66
C THR A 498 15.41 -4.49 -6.59
N MET A 499 14.63 -5.57 -6.62
CA MET A 499 14.81 -6.71 -5.73
C MET A 499 16.14 -7.41 -5.96
N LEU A 500 16.50 -7.69 -7.21
CA LEU A 500 17.81 -8.28 -7.55
C LEU A 500 18.97 -7.39 -7.12
N ALA A 501 18.86 -6.07 -7.24
CA ALA A 501 19.88 -5.15 -6.74
C ALA A 501 19.98 -5.18 -5.19
N GLY A 502 18.86 -5.42 -4.49
CA GLY A 502 18.85 -5.74 -3.07
C GLY A 502 19.60 -7.03 -2.76
N THR A 503 19.22 -8.13 -3.41
CA THR A 503 19.83 -9.46 -3.24
C THR A 503 21.33 -9.44 -3.55
N ALA A 504 21.74 -8.77 -4.64
CA ALA A 504 23.14 -8.61 -5.01
C ALA A 504 23.95 -7.94 -3.90
N ARG A 505 23.41 -6.89 -3.27
CA ARG A 505 24.06 -6.22 -2.12
C ARG A 505 24.24 -7.16 -0.93
N VAL A 506 23.22 -7.96 -0.61
CA VAL A 506 23.30 -8.97 0.47
C VAL A 506 24.35 -10.04 0.17
N LEU A 507 24.53 -10.41 -1.10
CA LEU A 507 25.48 -11.44 -1.53
C LEU A 507 26.92 -10.95 -1.75
N LEU A 508 27.19 -9.65 -1.75
CA LEU A 508 28.55 -9.09 -1.93
C LEU A 508 29.63 -9.67 -1.00
N PRO A 509 29.35 -9.95 0.29
CA PRO A 509 30.32 -10.62 1.17
C PRO A 509 30.70 -12.03 0.71
N HIS A 510 29.82 -12.71 -0.03
CA HIS A 510 29.96 -14.09 -0.50
C HIS A 510 30.50 -14.20 -1.94
N ARG A 511 30.97 -13.10 -2.55
CA ARG A 511 31.44 -13.02 -3.95
C ARG A 511 32.52 -14.02 -4.39
N ARG A 512 33.15 -14.74 -3.46
CA ARG A 512 34.16 -15.77 -3.75
C ARG A 512 33.55 -17.14 -4.06
N ALA A 513 32.28 -17.37 -3.70
CA ALA A 513 31.56 -18.57 -4.11
C ALA A 513 31.25 -18.49 -5.62
N SER A 514 31.36 -19.62 -6.33
CA SER A 514 31.35 -19.61 -7.80
C SER A 514 30.00 -19.14 -8.36
N GLU A 515 28.92 -19.61 -7.75
CA GLU A 515 27.53 -19.34 -8.07
C GLU A 515 27.21 -17.86 -7.82
N VAL A 516 27.68 -17.34 -6.69
CA VAL A 516 27.51 -15.93 -6.32
C VAL A 516 28.27 -15.02 -7.26
N SER A 517 29.53 -15.35 -7.61
CA SER A 517 30.30 -14.57 -8.59
C SER A 517 29.59 -14.51 -9.93
N ALA A 518 29.12 -15.66 -10.43
CA ALA A 518 28.39 -15.74 -11.70
C ALA A 518 27.11 -14.89 -11.68
N PHE A 519 26.33 -14.94 -10.59
CA PHE A 519 25.16 -14.08 -10.42
C PHE A 519 25.53 -12.59 -10.42
N LEU A 520 26.52 -12.18 -9.62
CA LEU A 520 26.93 -10.78 -9.49
C LEU A 520 27.48 -10.22 -10.80
N GLU A 521 28.28 -10.99 -11.55
CA GLU A 521 28.80 -10.61 -12.86
C GLU A 521 27.67 -10.42 -13.87
N ARG A 522 26.74 -11.38 -13.96
CA ARG A 522 25.60 -11.28 -14.88
C ARG A 522 24.67 -10.14 -14.51
N HIS A 523 24.40 -9.93 -13.23
CA HIS A 523 23.61 -8.79 -12.74
C HIS A 523 24.28 -7.46 -13.08
N ALA A 524 25.60 -7.33 -12.90
CA ALA A 524 26.36 -6.12 -13.23
C ALA A 524 26.38 -5.80 -14.73
N SER A 525 26.20 -6.81 -15.58
CA SER A 525 26.11 -6.65 -17.04
C SER A 525 24.75 -6.13 -17.54
N LEU A 526 23.74 -6.05 -16.66
CA LEU A 526 22.45 -5.50 -17.03
C LEU A 526 22.59 -4.00 -17.37
N PRO A 527 21.87 -3.51 -18.40
CA PRO A 527 21.82 -2.09 -18.69
C PRO A 527 21.33 -1.35 -17.44
N ARG A 528 22.13 -0.38 -16.94
CA ARG A 528 21.65 0.52 -15.90
C ARG A 528 20.49 1.33 -16.48
N MET A 529 19.34 1.29 -15.83
CA MET A 529 18.21 2.13 -16.20
C MET A 529 18.60 3.60 -15.98
N ALA A 530 18.33 4.43 -17.00
CA ALA A 530 18.58 5.87 -17.00
C ALA A 530 17.56 6.65 -16.16
#